data_AF-G5IFM0-F1
#
_entry.id   AF-G5IFM0-F1
#
_cell.length_a   1.000
_cell.length_b   1.000
_cell.length_c   1.000
_cell.angle_alpha   90.00
_cell.angle_beta   90.00
_cell.angle_gamma   90.00
#
_symmetry.space_group_name_H-M   'P 1'
#
loop_
_entity.id
_entity.type
_entity.pdbx_description
1 polymer ?
#
loop_
_entity_poly.entity_id
_entity_poly.type
_entity_poly.pdbx_seq_one_letter_code
_entity_poly.pdbx_strand_id
1 'polypeptide(L)' 'VKELYKAFEVCLKDNEKTVIGMRYGLFGGKEYTQREIADMLGISRSYVSRIEKKAVEKLRTEFERHR' A
#
# COMPACT_ATOMS: atom_id res chain seq x y z
N VAL A 1 13.97 -7.88 -0.09
CA VAL A 1 13.61 -6.43 -0.04
C VAL A 1 13.49 -5.80 -1.43
N LYS A 2 14.46 -5.97 -2.34
CA LYS A 2 14.43 -5.39 -3.70
C LYS A 2 13.19 -5.78 -4.53
N GLU A 3 12.72 -7.01 -4.38
CA GLU A 3 11.52 -7.53 -5.08
C GLU A 3 10.22 -6.90 -4.61
N LEU A 4 10.09 -6.61 -3.31
CA LEU A 4 8.92 -5.91 -2.77
C LEU A 4 8.77 -4.53 -3.40
N TYR A 5 9.86 -3.77 -3.45
CA TYR A 5 9.86 -2.43 -4.04
C TYR A 5 9.57 -2.47 -5.54
N LYS A 6 10.07 -3.49 -6.26
CA LYS A 6 9.74 -3.68 -7.67
C LYS A 6 8.25 -4.00 -7.87
N ALA A 7 7.70 -4.94 -7.10
CA ALA A 7 6.28 -5.27 -7.17
C ALA A 7 5.41 -4.06 -6.81
N PHE A 8 5.77 -3.33 -5.76
CA PHE A 8 5.14 -2.07 -5.35
C PHE A 8 5.09 -1.06 -6.50
N GLU A 9 6.20 -0.87 -7.22
CA GLU A 9 6.25 0.08 -8.33
C GLU A 9 5.44 -0.36 -9.56
N VAL A 10 5.41 -1.66 -9.86
CA VAL A 10 4.84 -2.21 -11.09
C VAL A 10 3.34 -2.48 -10.97
N CYS A 11 2.87 -3.03 -9.84
CA CYS A 11 1.50 -3.56 -9.75
C CYS A 11 0.50 -2.62 -9.04
N LEU A 12 0.98 -1.62 -8.29
CA LEU A 12 0.13 -0.69 -7.56
C LEU A 12 -0.14 0.60 -8.33
N LYS A 13 -1.35 1.13 -8.17
CA LYS A 13 -1.72 2.48 -8.62
C LYS A 13 -1.26 3.54 -7.62
N ASP A 14 -1.20 4.80 -8.04
CA ASP A 14 -0.68 5.88 -7.18
C ASP A 14 -1.38 5.99 -5.82
N ASN A 15 -2.70 5.85 -5.77
CA ASN A 15 -3.44 5.86 -4.52
C ASN A 15 -3.15 4.64 -3.63
N GLU A 16 -2.94 3.47 -4.23
CA GLU A 16 -2.54 2.24 -3.54
C GLU A 16 -1.09 2.37 -3.02
N LYS A 17 -0.18 2.94 -3.83
CA LYS A 17 1.20 3.24 -3.46
C LYS A 17 1.25 4.19 -2.26
N THR A 18 0.48 5.28 -2.28
CA THR A 18 0.41 6.22 -1.16
C THR A 18 -0.08 5.54 0.11
N VAL A 19 -1.19 4.81 0.06
CA VAL A 19 -1.75 4.14 1.24
C VAL A 19 -0.79 3.08 1.78
N ILE A 20 -0.21 2.22 0.93
CA ILE A 20 0.71 1.17 1.36
C ILE A 20 2.04 1.75 1.84
N GLY A 21 2.56 2.76 1.16
CA GLY A 21 3.80 3.44 1.55
C GLY A 21 3.70 4.05 2.95
N MET A 22 2.60 4.76 3.22
CA MET A 22 2.31 5.32 4.55
C MET A 22 2.00 4.23 5.58
N ARG A 23 1.23 3.21 5.22
CA ARG A 23 0.80 2.17 6.17
C ARG A 23 1.97 1.37 6.74
N TYR A 24 2.97 1.08 5.91
CA TYR A 24 4.09 0.20 6.25
C TYR A 24 5.44 0.93 6.35
N GLY A 25 5.46 2.27 6.31
CA GLY A 25 6.69 3.05 6.43
C GLY A 25 7.71 2.75 5.33
N LEU A 26 7.24 2.50 4.10
CA LEU A 26 8.14 2.17 2.99
C LEU A 26 9.01 3.38 2.62
N PHE A 27 10.17 3.11 2.01
CA PHE A 27 11.12 4.14 1.58
C PHE A 27 11.68 5.00 2.73
N GLY A 28 11.76 4.44 3.93
CA GLY A 28 12.24 5.15 5.12
C GLY A 28 11.21 6.11 5.73
N GLY A 29 9.95 6.04 5.29
CA GLY A 29 8.84 6.76 5.90
C GLY A 29 8.43 6.20 7.26
N LYS A 30 7.65 6.98 8.01
CA LYS A 30 6.99 6.52 9.23
C LYS A 30 5.74 5.70 8.89
N GLU A 31 5.44 4.69 9.69
CA GLU A 31 4.17 3.98 9.62
C GLU A 31 3.01 4.82 10.18
N TYR A 32 1.85 4.69 9.54
CA TYR A 32 0.61 5.32 9.96
C TYR A 32 -0.51 4.30 10.04
N THR A 33 -1.47 4.52 10.93
CA THR A 33 -2.71 3.75 11.01
C THR A 33 -3.65 4.11 9.88
N GLN A 34 -4.60 3.22 9.55
CA GLN A 34 -5.63 3.53 8.54
C GLN A 34 -6.48 4.76 8.88
N ARG A 35 -6.64 5.07 10.17
CA ARG A 35 -7.40 6.24 10.63
C ARG A 35 -6.60 7.52 10.38
N GLU A 36 -5.32 7.54 10.75
CA GLU A 36 -4.44 8.68 10.47
C GLU A 36 -4.32 8.92 8.96
N ILE A 37 -4.18 7.86 8.15
CA ILE A 37 -4.16 7.96 6.68
C ILE A 37 -5.48 8.52 6.14
N ALA A 38 -6.61 8.07 6.68
CA ALA A 38 -7.93 8.57 6.31
C ALA A 38 -8.07 10.06 6.60
N ASP A 39 -7.65 10.49 7.78
CA ASP A 39 -7.67 11.89 8.21
C ASP A 39 -6.76 12.74 7.33
N MET A 40 -5.56 12.25 6.99
CA MET A 40 -4.62 12.95 6.09
C MET A 40 -5.11 13.05 4.64
N LEU A 41 -5.80 12.02 4.13
CA LEU A 41 -6.27 11.97 2.74
C LEU A 41 -7.69 12.53 2.56
N GLY A 42 -8.37 12.94 3.64
CA GLY A 42 -9.74 13.46 3.59
C GLY A 42 -10.78 12.42 3.12
N ILE A 43 -10.54 11.14 3.39
CA ILE A 43 -11.42 10.02 2.98
C ILE A 43 -11.80 9.16 4.18
N SER A 44 -12.80 8.29 4.03
CA SER A 44 -13.19 7.41 5.14
C SER A 44 -12.14 6.32 5.41
N ARG A 45 -11.97 5.97 6.69
CA ARG A 45 -11.14 4.81 7.12
C ARG A 45 -11.53 3.52 6.41
N SER A 46 -12.82 3.30 6.17
CA SER A 46 -13.30 2.14 5.42
C SER A 46 -12.85 2.17 3.95
N TYR A 47 -12.71 3.36 3.34
CA TYR A 47 -12.13 3.46 2.00
C TYR A 47 -10.64 3.16 1.98
N VAL A 48 -9.86 3.69 2.94
CA VAL A 48 -8.45 3.33 3.12
C VAL A 48 -8.28 1.82 3.28
N SER A 49 -9.10 1.18 4.12
CA SER A 49 -9.07 -0.28 4.29
C SER A 49 -9.33 -1.06 3.00
N ARG A 50 -10.24 -0.58 2.14
CA ARG A 50 -10.49 -1.20 0.83
C ARG A 50 -9.29 -1.04 -0.11
N ILE A 51 -8.67 0.13 -0.13
CA ILE A 51 -7.47 0.39 -0.94
C ILE A 51 -6.34 -0.53 -0.48
N GLU A 52 -6.08 -0.59 0.83
CA GLU A 52 -5.03 -1.44 1.41
C GLU A 52 -5.25 -2.92 1.05
N LYS A 53 -6.47 -3.45 1.27
CA LYS A 53 -6.79 -4.84 0.94
C LYS A 53 -6.51 -5.16 -0.52
N LYS A 54 -6.98 -4.30 -1.44
CA LYS A 54 -6.77 -4.47 -2.87
C LYS A 54 -5.29 -4.43 -3.26
N ALA A 55 -4.53 -3.52 -2.66
CA ALA A 55 -3.10 -3.39 -2.93
C ALA A 55 -2.31 -4.61 -2.43
N VAL A 56 -2.61 -5.11 -1.22
CA VAL A 56 -1.98 -6.33 -0.67
C VAL A 56 -2.28 -7.56 -1.54
N GLU A 57 -3.50 -7.71 -2.04
CA GLU A 57 -3.86 -8.80 -2.95
C GLU A 57 -3.06 -8.76 -4.27
N LYS A 58 -2.83 -7.56 -4.83
CA LYS A 58 -1.99 -7.39 -6.03
C LYS A 58 -0.53 -7.72 -5.77
N LEU A 59 0.02 -7.21 -4.66
CA LEU A 59 1.40 -7.53 -4.27
C LEU A 59 1.56 -9.04 -4.12
N ARG A 60 0.64 -9.70 -3.41
CA ARG A 60 0.65 -11.16 -3.25
C ARG A 60 0.63 -11.89 -4.59
N THR A 61 -0.27 -11.51 -5.50
CA THR A 61 -0.37 -12.11 -6.84
C THR A 61 0.94 -11.96 -7.61
N GLU A 62 1.58 -10.79 -7.52
CA GLU A 62 2.85 -10.53 -8.20
C GLU A 62 4.00 -11.36 -7.60
N PHE A 63 4.03 -11.52 -6.28
CA PHE A 63 4.99 -12.42 -5.63
C PHE A 63 4.79 -13.88 -6.04
N GLU A 64 3.55 -14.34 -6.16
CA GLU A 64 3.23 -15.70 -6.59
C GLU A 64 3.62 -15.94 -8.07
N ARG A 65 3.58 -14.92 -8.93
CA ARG A 65 4.02 -15.02 -10.35
C ARG A 65 5.54 -15.11 -10.52
N HIS A 66 6.30 -14.60 -9.56
CA HIS A 66 7.77 -14.58 -9.58
C HIS A 66 8.40 -15.66 -8.70
N ARG A 67 7.59 -16.56 -8.15
CA ARG A 67 8.01 -17.73 -7.38
C ARG A 67 8.19 -18.94 -8.29
#